data_AF-X1KKN6-F1
#
_entry.id   AF-X1KKN6-F1
#
_cell.length_a   1.000
_cell.length_b   1.000
_cell.length_c   1.000
_cell.angle_alpha   90.00
_cell.angle_beta   90.00
_cell.angle_gamma   90.00
#
_symmetry.space_group_name_H-M   'P 1'
#
loop_
_entity.id
_entity.type
_entity.pdbx_description
1 polymer ?
#
loop_
_entity_poly.entity_id
_entity_poly.type
_entity_poly.pdbx_seq_one_letter_code
_entity_poly.pdbx_strand_id
1 'polypeptide(L)'
;MRSYNFQKVNDLKNAFDRYKKIIRIQVKKQPIVQVKVGKKSMEMDKIFENIKAIVDYIADLMPHKFNNFKSMFLKSTMGKVIKIDDDFLTNIGV
;
A
#
# COMPACT_ATOMS: atom_id res chain seq x y z
N MET A 1 0.29 39.07 27.82
CA MET A 1 -0.65 38.04 27.29
C MET A 1 -0.07 37.50 26.01
N ARG A 2 0.59 36.33 26.05
CA ARG A 2 1.37 35.77 24.93
C ARG A 2 0.39 35.05 23.99
N SER A 3 0.10 35.65 22.84
CA SER A 3 -0.67 34.99 21.77
C SER A 3 0.05 33.71 21.37
N TYR A 4 -0.46 32.56 21.81
CA TYR A 4 0.03 31.26 21.37
C TYR A 4 -0.46 31.03 19.93
N ASN A 5 0.52 30.83 19.04
CA ASN A 5 0.35 30.56 17.61
C ASN A 5 -0.69 29.46 17.31
N PHE A 6 -1.84 29.85 16.79
CA PHE A 6 -2.92 28.94 16.35
C PHE A 6 -2.54 28.08 15.12
N GLN A 7 -1.50 28.48 14.37
CA GLN A 7 -1.03 27.75 13.18
C GLN A 7 -0.52 26.33 13.51
N LYS A 8 0.16 26.14 14.65
CA LYS A 8 0.73 24.83 15.05
C LYS A 8 -0.32 23.72 15.21
N VAL A 9 -1.55 24.05 15.59
CA VAL A 9 -2.61 23.06 15.83
C VAL A 9 -3.17 22.50 14.52
N ASN A 10 -3.27 23.35 13.49
CA ASN A 10 -3.69 22.91 12.15
C ASN A 10 -2.61 22.06 11.47
N ASP A 11 -1.34 22.44 11.63
CA ASP A 11 -0.22 21.63 11.13
C ASP A 11 -0.18 20.23 11.76
N LEU A 12 -0.52 20.13 13.04
CA LEU A 12 -0.59 18.85 13.76
C LEU A 12 -1.73 17.96 13.24
N LYS A 13 -2.93 18.51 13.03
CA LYS A 13 -4.06 17.76 12.45
C LYS A 13 -3.72 17.25 11.04
N ASN A 14 -3.15 18.12 10.21
CA ASN A 14 -2.73 17.75 8.86
C ASN A 14 -1.64 16.67 8.87
N ALA A 15 -0.66 16.78 9.77
CA ALA A 15 0.36 15.74 9.93
C ALA A 15 -0.26 14.41 10.36
N PHE A 16 -1.17 14.43 11.32
CA PHE A 16 -1.84 13.23 11.84
C PHE A 16 -2.63 12.49 10.75
N ASP A 17 -3.38 13.21 9.92
CA ASP A 17 -4.15 12.59 8.83
C ASP A 17 -3.26 12.05 7.72
N ARG A 18 -2.09 12.65 7.49
CA ARG A 18 -1.07 12.06 6.60
C ARG A 18 -0.53 10.76 7.19
N TYR A 19 -0.13 10.75 8.47
CA TYR A 19 0.44 9.56 9.11
C TYR A 19 -0.51 8.35 9.10
N LYS A 20 -1.82 8.57 9.23
CA LYS A 20 -2.82 7.48 9.11
C LYS A 20 -2.85 6.80 7.74
N LYS A 21 -2.44 7.52 6.68
CA LYS A 21 -2.43 7.02 5.30
C LYS A 21 -1.09 6.40 4.90
N ILE A 22 -0.06 6.54 5.75
CA ILE A 22 1.27 6.02 5.45
C ILE A 22 1.31 4.51 5.76
N ILE A 23 1.77 3.76 4.78
CA ILE A 23 2.14 2.35 4.93
C ILE A 23 3.66 2.22 4.95
N ARG A 24 4.16 1.32 5.78
CA ARG A 24 5.60 1.04 5.85
C ARG A 24 5.91 -0.15 4.94
N ILE A 25 6.69 0.10 3.90
CA ILE A 25 7.19 -0.94 2.99
C ILE A 25 8.65 -1.21 3.38
N GLN A 26 8.99 -2.46 3.69
CA GLN A 26 10.35 -2.86 4.00
C GLN A 26 10.69 -4.16 3.29
N VAL A 27 11.83 -4.16 2.60
CA VAL A 27 12.46 -5.37 2.08
C VAL A 27 13.49 -5.81 3.12
N LYS A 28 13.50 -7.10 3.45
CA LYS A 28 14.51 -7.69 4.34
C LYS A 28 15.64 -8.29 3.50
N LYS A 29 16.16 -9.44 3.92
CA LYS A 29 17.25 -10.17 3.24
C LYS A 29 16.84 -10.77 1.88
N GLN A 30 15.55 -11.05 1.69
CA GLN A 30 15.00 -11.60 0.45
C GLN A 30 14.23 -10.52 -0.32
N PRO A 31 14.19 -10.58 -1.66
CA PRO A 31 13.44 -9.64 -2.50
C PRO A 31 11.93 -9.93 -2.43
N ILE A 32 11.38 -9.87 -1.22
CA ILE A 32 9.98 -10.13 -0.92
C ILE A 32 9.45 -8.93 -0.13
N VAL A 33 8.37 -8.35 -0.64
CA VAL A 33 7.64 -7.27 0.02
C VAL A 33 6.38 -7.86 0.64
N GLN A 34 6.22 -7.69 1.95
CA GLN A 34 4.99 -8.08 2.66
C GLN A 34 4.37 -6.84 3.27
N VAL A 35 3.19 -6.47 2.79
CA VAL A 35 2.50 -5.24 3.18
C VAL A 35 1.05 -5.55 3.53
N LYS A 36 0.55 -4.86 4.56
CA LYS A 36 -0.86 -4.92 4.94
C LYS A 36 -1.66 -3.91 4.11
N VAL A 37 -2.57 -4.41 3.29
CA VAL A 37 -3.37 -3.59 2.36
C VAL A 37 -4.69 -3.09 2.96
N GLY A 38 -5.17 -3.72 4.05
CA GLY A 38 -6.43 -3.34 4.68
C GLY A 38 -6.87 -4.24 5.82
N LYS A 39 -8.12 -4.09 6.24
CA LYS A 39 -8.84 -4.97 7.18
C LYS A 39 -10.04 -5.59 6.46
N LYS A 40 -10.50 -6.77 6.90
CA LYS A 40 -11.69 -7.43 6.35
C LYS A 40 -12.99 -6.62 6.54
N SER A 41 -13.02 -5.70 7.49
CA SER A 41 -14.16 -4.80 7.75
C SER A 41 -14.25 -3.62 6.78
N MET A 42 -13.28 -3.45 5.87
CA MET A 42 -13.31 -2.39 4.87
C MET A 42 -14.04 -2.87 3.61
N GLU A 43 -14.59 -1.93 2.85
CA GLU A 43 -15.18 -2.19 1.54
C GLU A 43 -14.14 -2.75 0.57
N MET A 44 -14.59 -3.67 -0.29
CA MET A 44 -13.71 -4.35 -1.25
C MET A 44 -13.08 -3.37 -2.25
N ASP A 45 -13.82 -2.37 -2.72
CA ASP A 45 -13.33 -1.39 -3.69
C ASP A 45 -12.15 -0.58 -3.13
N LYS A 46 -12.26 -0.14 -1.86
CA LYS A 46 -11.17 0.56 -1.17
C LYS A 46 -9.94 -0.33 -0.98
N ILE A 47 -10.14 -1.62 -0.71
CA ILE A 47 -9.02 -2.56 -0.60
C ILE A 47 -8.33 -2.72 -1.96
N PHE A 48 -9.11 -2.80 -3.04
CA PHE A 48 -8.58 -2.89 -4.40
C PHE A 48 -7.78 -1.65 -4.79
N GLU A 49 -8.30 -0.45 -4.51
CA GLU A 49 -7.58 0.82 -4.73
C GLU A 49 -6.26 0.87 -3.96
N ASN A 50 -6.25 0.43 -2.70
CA ASN A 50 -5.02 0.36 -1.91
C ASN A 50 -4.01 -0.61 -2.54
N ILE A 51 -4.45 -1.79 -2.99
CA ILE A 51 -3.58 -2.77 -3.65
C ILE A 51 -2.97 -2.16 -4.91
N LYS A 52 -3.80 -1.54 -5.76
CA LYS A 52 -3.35 -0.91 -7.01
C LYS A 52 -2.30 0.16 -6.73
N ALA A 53 -2.57 1.07 -5.79
CA ALA A 53 -1.63 2.13 -5.42
C ALA A 53 -0.28 1.59 -4.91
N ILE A 54 -0.29 0.48 -4.17
CA ILE A 54 0.94 -0.17 -3.68
C ILE A 54 1.72 -0.80 -4.83
N VAL A 55 1.03 -1.52 -5.72
CA VAL A 55 1.66 -2.20 -6.86
C VAL A 55 2.28 -1.17 -7.80
N ASP A 56 1.54 -0.12 -8.15
CA ASP A 56 2.01 0.96 -9.02
C ASP A 56 3.25 1.65 -8.41
N TYR A 57 3.21 1.97 -7.11
CA TYR A 57 4.35 2.55 -6.42
C TYR A 57 5.60 1.64 -6.43
N ILE A 58 5.42 0.33 -6.24
CA ILE A 58 6.55 -0.61 -6.30
C ILE A 58 7.06 -0.76 -7.73
N ALA A 59 6.18 -0.78 -8.73
CA ALA A 59 6.55 -0.87 -10.13
C ALA A 59 7.37 0.35 -10.57
N ASP A 60 6.97 1.56 -10.17
CA ASP A 60 7.68 2.80 -10.52
C ASP A 60 9.08 2.88 -9.90
N LEU A 61 9.32 2.19 -8.78
CA LEU A 61 10.65 2.09 -8.16
C LEU A 61 11.57 1.09 -8.87
N MET A 62 11.06 0.26 -9.77
CA MET A 62 11.81 -0.80 -10.44
C MET A 62 12.21 -0.42 -11.88
N PRO A 63 13.42 -0.78 -12.34
CA PRO A 63 13.91 -0.41 -13.67
C PRO A 63 13.08 -1.02 -14.82
N HIS A 64 12.43 -2.15 -14.58
CA HIS A 64 11.60 -2.87 -15.56
C HIS A 64 10.11 -2.92 -15.17
N LYS A 65 9.67 -2.02 -14.28
CA LYS A 65 8.28 -1.90 -13.83
C LYS A 65 7.64 -3.26 -13.49
N PHE A 66 6.60 -3.64 -14.22
CA PHE A 66 5.80 -4.85 -14.00
C PHE A 66 6.55 -6.14 -14.32
N ASN A 67 7.55 -6.12 -15.20
CA ASN A 67 8.28 -7.33 -15.59
C ASN A 67 9.19 -7.88 -14.47
N ASN A 68 9.40 -7.10 -13.40
CA ASN A 68 10.22 -7.52 -12.27
C ASN A 68 9.40 -8.23 -11.16
N PHE A 69 8.08 -8.33 -11.32
CA PHE A 69 7.21 -9.06 -10.39
C PHE A 69 7.12 -10.53 -10.82
N LYS A 70 7.66 -11.44 -10.01
CA LYS A 70 7.60 -12.89 -10.29
C LYS A 70 6.25 -13.52 -9.93
N SER A 71 5.63 -13.05 -8.85
CA SER A 71 4.39 -13.63 -8.32
C SER A 71 3.81 -12.74 -7.24
N MET A 72 2.48 -12.56 -7.24
CA MET A 72 1.77 -11.85 -6.19
C MET A 72 0.85 -12.81 -5.41
N PHE A 73 0.84 -12.65 -4.09
CA PHE A 73 0.04 -13.49 -3.20
C PHE A 73 -0.82 -12.62 -2.29
N LEU A 74 -2.10 -12.95 -2.20
CA LEU A 74 -3.02 -12.34 -1.25
C LEU A 74 -3.45 -13.37 -0.23
N LYS A 75 -3.34 -13.01 1.05
CA LYS A 75 -3.83 -13.82 2.15
C LYS A 75 -4.52 -12.97 3.20
N SER A 76 -5.49 -13.56 3.88
CA SER A 76 -5.98 -13.06 5.17
C SER A 76 -5.06 -13.52 6.30
N THR A 77 -5.15 -12.88 7.48
CA THR A 77 -4.30 -13.21 8.64
C THR A 77 -4.29 -14.71 8.98
N MET A 78 -5.44 -15.38 8.84
CA MET A 78 -5.63 -16.81 9.13
C MET A 78 -6.20 -17.60 7.93
N GLY A 79 -6.22 -17.00 6.73
CA GLY A 79 -6.85 -17.59 5.56
C GLY A 79 -5.87 -18.34 4.66
N LYS A 80 -6.42 -19.18 3.77
CA LYS A 80 -5.65 -19.79 2.68
C LYS A 80 -5.05 -18.71 1.79
N VAL A 81 -3.82 -18.93 1.34
CA VAL A 81 -3.14 -18.04 0.40
C VAL A 81 -3.73 -18.25 -0.99
N ILE A 82 -4.09 -17.15 -1.64
CA ILE A 82 -4.54 -17.13 -3.02
C ILE A 82 -3.40 -16.54 -3.84
N LYS A 83 -2.87 -17.32 -4.78
CA LYS A 83 -1.95 -16.79 -5.79
C LYS A 83 -2.80 -15.97 -6.75
N ILE A 84 -2.38 -14.73 -6.96
CA ILE A 84 -2.96 -13.89 -7.99
C ILE A 84 -2.18 -14.25 -9.26
N ASP A 85 -2.86 -14.88 -10.22
CA ASP A 85 -2.24 -15.28 -11.47
C ASP A 85 -1.92 -14.07 -12.36
N ASP A 86 -1.01 -14.28 -13.30
CA ASP A 86 -0.45 -13.26 -14.20
C ASP A 86 -1.54 -12.48 -14.96
N ASP A 87 -2.71 -13.10 -15.19
CA ASP A 87 -3.90 -12.47 -15.81
C ASP A 87 -4.38 -11.20 -15.08
N PHE A 88 -4.14 -11.08 -13.77
CA PHE A 88 -4.47 -9.88 -12.99
C PHE A 88 -3.46 -8.74 -13.21
N LEU A 89 -2.20 -9.07 -13.49
CA LEU A 89 -1.20 -8.07 -13.88
C LEU A 89 -1.53 -7.51 -15.27
N THR A 90 -2.06 -8.34 -16.17
CA THR A 90 -2.55 -7.92 -17.49
C THR A 90 -3.78 -7.00 -17.37
N ASN A 91 -4.70 -7.28 -16.46
CA ASN A 91 -5.91 -6.46 -16.24
C ASN A 91 -5.66 -5.08 -15.59
N ILE A 92 -4.48 -4.84 -15.00
CA ILE A 92 -4.12 -3.52 -14.45
C ILE A 92 -3.54 -2.59 -15.54
N GLY A 93 -3.38 -3.07 -16.78
CA GLY A 93 -3.11 -2.23 -17.96
C GLY A 93 -1.76 -2.51 -18.61
N VAL A 94 -1.62 -3.71 -19.18
CA VAL A 94 -0.81 -3.91 -20.39
C VAL A 94 -1.75 -4.08 -21.57
#